data_AF-A0A1T5BFV4-F1
#
_entry.id   AF-A0A1T5BFV4-F1
#
_cell.length_a   1.000
_cell.length_b   1.000
_cell.length_c   1.000
_cell.angle_alpha   90.00
_cell.angle_beta   90.00
_cell.angle_gamma   90.00
#
_symmetry.space_group_name_H-M   'P 1'
#
loop_
_entity.id
_entity.type
_entity.pdbx_description
1 polymer ?
#
loop_
_entity_poly.entity_id
_entity_poly.type
_entity_poly.pdbx_seq_one_letter_code
_entity_poly.pdbx_strand_id
1 'polypeptide(L)'
;MIKAVIFDLYGTLLNRDSFVRSFIDQQYERLKPHLPHILKENYVHRFIELDNHGYVWKDEVYQQLIEEYSIMLSPQKMLNYVVNGFADFNVIANEGTRRWKST
;
A
#
# COMPACT_ATOMS: atom_id res chain seq x y z
N MET A 1 -29.00 -7.07 4.45
CA MET A 1 -29.27 -7.02 3.00
C MET A 1 -28.22 -6.11 2.37
N ILE A 2 -27.26 -6.66 1.61
CA ILE A 2 -26.27 -5.87 0.86
C ILE A 2 -26.14 -6.53 -0.50
N LYS A 3 -26.28 -5.73 -1.57
CA LYS A 3 -25.76 -6.07 -2.90
C LYS A 3 -25.32 -4.78 -3.58
N ALA A 4 -24.04 -4.45 -3.48
CA ALA A 4 -23.41 -3.55 -4.43
C ALA A 4 -22.38 -4.38 -5.20
N VAL A 5 -22.61 -4.48 -6.50
CA VAL A 5 -21.72 -5.07 -7.50
C VAL A 5 -21.31 -3.91 -8.40
N ILE A 6 -20.01 -3.71 -8.61
CA ILE A 6 -19.49 -2.73 -9.56
C ILE A 6 -18.96 -3.50 -10.78
N PHE A 7 -19.45 -3.12 -11.95
CA PHE A 7 -19.05 -3.66 -13.26
C PHE A 7 -18.07 -2.71 -13.95
N ASP A 8 -17.01 -3.27 -14.53
CA ASP A 8 -16.14 -2.62 -15.52
C ASP A 8 -16.63 -3.01 -16.92
N LEU A 9 -17.08 -2.03 -17.74
CA LEU A 9 -17.69 -2.27 -19.05
C LEU A 9 -16.69 -2.06 -20.23
N TYR A 10 -15.48 -1.58 -19.97
CA TYR A 10 -14.49 -1.33 -21.03
C TYR A 10 -13.19 -2.11 -20.87
N GLY A 11 -13.05 -2.91 -19.80
CA GLY A 11 -11.93 -3.85 -19.69
C GLY A 11 -10.56 -3.17 -19.64
N THR A 12 -10.49 -1.89 -19.30
CA THR A 12 -9.27 -1.32 -18.71
C THR A 12 -9.24 -1.71 -17.24
N LEU A 13 -9.20 -3.02 -17.00
CA LEU A 13 -8.78 -3.64 -15.76
C LEU A 13 -7.42 -3.04 -15.45
N LEU A 14 -7.39 -1.97 -14.66
CA LEU A 14 -6.17 -1.52 -14.01
C LEU A 14 -5.60 -2.77 -13.37
N ASN A 15 -4.43 -3.21 -13.86
CA ASN A 15 -3.72 -4.31 -13.25
C ASN A 15 -3.32 -3.81 -11.85
N ARG A 16 -4.22 -4.04 -10.89
CA ARG A 16 -4.12 -3.54 -9.53
C ARG A 16 -2.80 -3.97 -8.93
N ASP A 17 -2.39 -5.20 -9.20
CA ASP A 17 -1.17 -5.77 -8.68
C ASP A 17 0.07 -5.06 -9.26
N SER A 18 0.06 -4.69 -10.55
CA SER A 18 1.15 -3.88 -11.13
C SER A 18 1.17 -2.45 -10.59
N PHE A 19 0.01 -1.84 -10.35
CA PHE A 19 -0.08 -0.52 -9.72
C PHE A 19 0.43 -0.55 -8.28
N VAL A 20 -0.07 -1.48 -7.46
CA VAL A 20 0.34 -1.64 -6.06
C VAL A 20 1.83 -1.94 -5.97
N ARG A 21 2.36 -2.79 -6.85
CA ARG A 21 3.79 -3.09 -6.92
C ARG A 21 4.62 -1.85 -7.26
N SER A 22 4.26 -1.11 -8.30
CA SER A 22 4.95 0.13 -8.68
C SER A 22 4.89 1.18 -7.55
N PHE A 23 3.74 1.28 -6.90
CA PHE A 23 3.55 2.18 -5.76
C PHE A 23 4.46 1.83 -4.58
N ILE A 24 4.48 0.57 -4.15
CA ILE A 24 5.29 0.14 -3.02
C ILE A 24 6.79 0.17 -3.35
N ASP A 25 7.17 -0.08 -4.62
CA ASP A 25 8.54 0.08 -5.12
C ASP A 25 9.03 1.52 -4.92
N GLN A 26 8.20 2.53 -5.22
CA GLN A 26 8.55 3.94 -5.03
C GLN A 26 8.52 4.37 -3.56
N GLN A 27 7.57 3.84 -2.78
CA GLN A 27 7.55 4.09 -1.34
C GLN A 27 8.81 3.54 -0.68
N TYR A 28 9.32 2.38 -1.11
CA TYR A 28 10.58 1.84 -0.61
C TYR A 28 11.76 2.78 -0.87
N GLU A 29 11.90 3.35 -2.07
CA GLU A 29 13.00 4.29 -2.36
C GLU A 29 12.99 5.50 -1.42
N ARG A 30 11.80 6.01 -1.06
CA ARG A 30 11.64 7.11 -0.09
C ARG A 30 11.98 6.68 1.34
N LEU A 31 11.70 5.43 1.69
CA LEU A 31 11.97 4.86 3.01
C LEU A 31 13.36 4.24 3.14
N LYS A 32 14.12 4.10 2.06
CA LYS A 32 15.43 3.45 2.03
C LYS A 32 16.39 3.89 3.15
N PRO A 33 16.45 5.18 3.57
CA PRO A 33 17.27 5.59 4.72
C PRO A 33 16.87 4.95 6.06
N HIS A 34 15.61 4.52 6.19
CA HIS A 34 15.03 3.89 7.37
C HIS A 34 14.93 2.36 7.27
N LEU A 35 15.16 1.79 6.08
CA LEU A 35 15.10 0.35 5.81
C LEU A 35 16.46 -0.23 5.34
N PRO A 36 17.63 0.23 5.85
CA PRO A 36 18.92 -0.13 5.26
C PRO A 36 19.25 -1.63 5.36
N HIS A 37 18.62 -2.35 6.29
CA HIS A 37 18.81 -3.77 6.54
C HIS A 37 17.81 -4.68 5.81
N ILE A 38 16.85 -4.11 5.07
CA ILE A 38 15.82 -4.86 4.37
C ILE A 38 16.13 -4.81 2.88
N LEU A 39 16.03 -5.93 2.17
CA LEU A 39 16.12 -5.91 0.71
C LEU A 39 14.79 -5.40 0.12
N LYS A 40 14.88 -4.59 -0.93
CA LYS A 40 13.70 -4.01 -1.59
C LYS A 40 12.69 -5.09 -1.99
N GLU A 41 13.18 -6.15 -2.63
CA GLU A 41 12.34 -7.25 -3.10
C GLU A 41 11.60 -7.93 -1.95
N ASN A 42 12.26 -8.13 -0.80
CA ASN A 42 11.64 -8.73 0.38
C ASN A 42 10.54 -7.85 0.96
N TYR A 43 10.80 -6.54 1.03
CA TYR A 43 9.82 -5.57 1.50
C TYR A 43 8.58 -5.52 0.60
N VAL A 44 8.80 -5.41 -0.71
CA VAL A 44 7.75 -5.34 -1.74
C VAL A 44 6.92 -6.61 -1.77
N HIS A 45 7.58 -7.77 -1.77
CA HIS A 45 6.91 -9.07 -1.77
C HIS A 45 6.06 -9.24 -0.51
N ARG A 46 6.64 -8.95 0.67
CA ARG A 46 5.95 -9.12 1.94
C ARG A 46 4.76 -8.18 2.06
N PHE A 47 4.88 -6.95 1.58
CA PHE A 47 3.75 -6.02 1.53
C PHE A 47 2.59 -6.57 0.68
N ILE A 48 2.88 -7.10 -0.51
CA ILE A 48 1.84 -7.63 -1.42
C ILE A 48 1.13 -8.85 -0.81
N GLU A 49 1.88 -9.75 -0.16
CA GLU A 49 1.30 -10.88 0.57
C GLU A 49 0.34 -10.41 1.67
N LEU A 50 0.78 -9.46 2.50
CA LEU A 50 0.01 -8.93 3.60
C LEU A 50 -1.19 -8.09 3.12
N ASP A 51 -1.05 -7.34 2.02
CA ASP A 51 -2.14 -6.59 1.38
C ASP A 51 -3.31 -7.51 1.02
N ASN A 52 -3.02 -8.77 0.67
CA ASN A 52 -3.98 -9.79 0.26
C ASN A 52 -4.99 -9.22 -0.75
N HIS A 53 -4.50 -8.74 -1.90
CA HIS A 53 -5.31 -8.06 -2.93
C HIS A 53 -6.21 -6.92 -2.39
N GLY A 54 -5.81 -6.28 -1.30
CA GLY A 54 -6.52 -5.17 -0.67
C GLY A 54 -7.56 -5.58 0.36
N TYR A 55 -7.66 -6.86 0.71
CA TYR A 55 -8.58 -7.35 1.75
C TYR A 55 -8.13 -6.98 3.17
N VAL A 56 -6.85 -6.65 3.37
CA VAL A 56 -6.28 -6.25 4.67
C VAL A 56 -6.09 -4.73 4.74
N TRP A 57 -6.35 -4.17 5.92
CA TRP A 57 -6.19 -2.74 6.16
C TRP A 57 -4.73 -2.33 6.23
N LYS A 58 -4.40 -1.10 5.82
CA LYS A 58 -3.00 -0.69 5.64
C LYS A 58 -2.27 -0.45 6.95
N ASP A 59 -2.96 0.03 7.96
CA ASP A 59 -2.48 0.05 9.34
C ASP A 59 -2.05 -1.35 9.80
N GLU A 60 -2.86 -2.38 9.55
CA GLU A 60 -2.49 -3.77 9.89
C GLU A 60 -1.28 -4.27 9.08
N VAL A 61 -1.25 -4.00 7.77
CA VAL A 61 -0.10 -4.38 6.91
C VAL A 61 1.19 -3.70 7.39
N TYR A 62 1.15 -2.39 7.64
CA TYR A 62 2.33 -1.65 8.07
C TYR A 62 2.74 -2.03 9.49
N GLN A 63 1.79 -2.30 10.39
CA GLN A 63 2.10 -2.80 11.72
C GLN A 63 2.87 -4.12 11.65
N GLN A 64 2.40 -5.09 10.86
CA GLN A 64 3.09 -6.37 10.69
C GLN A 64 4.48 -6.20 10.09
N LEU A 65 4.65 -5.34 9.07
CA LEU A 65 5.97 -5.05 8.51
C LEU A 65 6.92 -4.42 9.52
N ILE A 66 6.41 -3.51 10.36
CA ILE A 66 7.20 -2.88 11.42
C ILE A 66 7.68 -3.90 12.44
N GLU A 67 6.78 -4.79 12.87
CA GLU A 67 7.09 -5.86 13.81
C GLU A 67 8.09 -6.88 13.23
N GLU A 68 7.84 -7.40 12.03
CA GLU A 68 8.66 -8.42 11.38
C GLU A 68 10.08 -7.93 11.07
N TYR A 69 10.21 -6.71 10.56
CA TYR A 69 11.51 -6.16 10.17
C TYR A 69 12.13 -5.24 11.21
N SER A 70 11.51 -5.09 12.39
CA SER A 70 11.97 -4.18 13.44
C SER A 70 12.23 -2.75 12.92
N ILE A 71 11.31 -2.23 12.10
CA ILE A 71 11.45 -0.92 11.47
C ILE A 71 11.27 0.17 12.52
N MET A 72 12.22 1.11 12.62
CA MET A 72 12.16 2.22 13.59
C MET A 72 11.29 3.40 13.09
N LEU A 73 10.10 3.09 12.56
CA LEU A 73 9.10 4.06 12.13
C LEU A 73 7.74 3.68 12.71
N SER A 74 6.92 4.68 13.05
CA SER A 74 5.54 4.42 13.45
C SER A 74 4.68 4.06 12.24
N PRO A 75 3.60 3.28 12.40
CA PRO A 75 2.64 3.00 11.33
C PRO A 75 2.11 4.29 10.68
N GLN A 76 1.88 5.34 11.48
CA GLN A 76 1.47 6.65 10.98
C GLN A 76 2.50 7.28 10.04
N LYS A 77 3.81 7.17 10.35
CA LYS A 77 4.86 7.69 9.47
C LYS A 77 4.87 6.93 8.15
N MET A 78 4.76 5.59 8.18
CA MET A 78 4.66 4.76 6.98
C MET A 78 3.47 5.19 6.11
N LEU A 79 2.29 5.38 6.72
CA LEU A 79 1.09 5.88 6.04
C LEU A 79 1.25 7.30 5.48
N ASN A 80 2.01 8.17 6.13
CA ASN A 80 2.25 9.52 5.58
C ASN A 80 3.11 9.48 4.31
N TYR A 81 4.10 8.59 4.22
CA TYR A 81 4.88 8.39 2.98
C TYR A 81 4.01 7.91 1.82
N VAL A 82 2.96 7.14 2.13
CA VAL A 82 1.96 6.69 1.18
C VAL A 82 1.12 7.86 0.68
N VAL A 83 0.52 8.65 1.58
CA VAL A 83 -0.33 9.79 1.23
C VAL A 83 0.43 10.83 0.40
N ASN A 84 1.67 11.14 0.79
CA ASN A 84 2.51 12.06 0.03
C ASN A 84 2.89 11.48 -1.35
N GLY A 85 3.10 10.17 -1.45
CA GLY A 85 3.34 9.51 -2.74
C GLY A 85 2.11 9.49 -3.65
N PHE A 86 0.89 9.44 -3.10
CA PHE A 86 -0.35 9.54 -3.88
C PHE A 86 -0.58 10.92 -4.48
N ALA A 87 -0.07 12.00 -3.89
CA ALA A 87 -0.12 13.32 -4.54
C ALA A 87 0.67 13.33 -5.86
N ASP A 88 1.73 12.52 -5.97
CA ASP A 88 2.51 12.36 -7.19
C ASP A 88 1.82 11.44 -8.22
N PHE A 89 1.01 10.48 -7.74
CA PHE A 89 0.21 9.58 -8.57
C PHE A 89 -1.23 10.10 -8.68
N ASN A 90 -1.52 10.91 -9.71
CA ASN A 90 -2.83 11.49 -10.03
C ASN A 90 -3.94 10.45 -10.37
N VAL A 91 -4.18 9.46 -9.49
CA VAL A 91 -5.06 8.32 -9.69
C VAL A 91 -6.16 8.30 -8.63
N ILE A 92 -7.32 8.80 -9.05
CA ILE A 92 -8.68 8.37 -8.69
C ILE A 92 -8.86 7.93 -7.23
N ALA A 93 -8.92 8.92 -6.35
CA ALA A 93 -9.51 8.78 -5.03
C ALA A 93 -11.05 8.79 -5.14
N ASN A 94 -11.66 7.72 -5.61
CA ASN A 94 -13.07 7.47 -5.29
C ASN A 94 -13.26 6.00 -4.92
N GLU A 95 -13.77 5.80 -3.71
CA GLU A 95 -14.06 4.55 -3.00
C GLU A 95 -12.89 3.76 -2.37
N GLY A 96 -11.67 3.80 -2.92
CA GLY A 96 -10.52 3.09 -2.34
C GLY A 96 -9.93 3.70 -1.05
N THR A 97 -10.14 4.99 -0.80
CA THR A 97 -9.47 5.77 0.25
C THR A 97 -9.91 5.46 1.69
N ARG A 98 -11.01 4.72 1.89
CA ARG A 98 -11.48 4.36 3.24
C ARG A 98 -10.54 3.39 3.98
N ARG A 99 -9.71 2.63 3.26
CA ARG A 99 -8.72 1.71 3.84
C ARG A 99 -7.29 2.27 3.89
N TRP A 100 -7.09 3.52 3.46
CA TRP A 100 -5.80 4.21 3.44
C TRP A 100 -5.73 5.38 4.43
N LYS A 101 -6.84 5.75 5.06
CA LYS A 101 -6.87 6.72 6.16
C LYS A 101 -7.27 5.98 7.42
N SER A 102 -6.38 5.87 8.41
CA SER A 102 -6.83 5.65 9.77
C SER A 102 -7.67 6.87 10.14
N THR A 103 -8.83 6.63 10.72
CA THR A 103 -9.64 7.66 11.38
C THR A 103 -8.81 8.48 12.36
#